data_AF-A0A662RZ41-F1
#
_entry.id   AF-A0A662RZ41-F1
#
_cell.length_a   1.000
_cell.length_b   1.000
_cell.length_c   1.000
_cell.angle_alpha   90.00
_cell.angle_beta   90.00
_cell.angle_gamma   90.00
#
_symmetry.space_group_name_H-M   'P 1'
#
loop_
_entity.id
_entity.type
_entity.pdbx_description
1 polymer ?
#
loop_
_entity_poly.entity_id
_entity_poly.type
_entity_poly.pdbx_seq_one_letter_code
_entity_poly.pdbx_strand_id
1 'polypeptide(L)'
;MSISGILILALFLSLTIVSAAQGRVLISEVYANTKMKGEPDEFIAIQNFGDTPVNISGWRISDGEGTFILKSTIQPHQKIYITRNASAFDAEFEADGINADFEWTGSSSISL
;
A
#
# COMPACT_ATOMS: atom_id res chain seq x y z
N MET A 1 -43.50 -29.89 -35.16
CA MET A 1 -42.57 -28.74 -35.26
C MET A 1 -41.84 -28.62 -33.94
N SER A 2 -40.55 -28.93 -33.94
CA SER A 2 -39.71 -29.01 -32.74
C SER A 2 -39.40 -27.61 -32.20
N ILE A 3 -39.89 -27.29 -31.01
CA ILE A 3 -39.50 -26.08 -30.25
C ILE A 3 -38.45 -26.44 -29.18
N SER A 4 -37.94 -27.68 -29.17
CA SER A 4 -37.26 -28.23 -27.97
C SER A 4 -35.73 -28.15 -27.95
N GLY A 5 -35.07 -27.60 -28.98
CA GLY A 5 -33.61 -27.73 -29.13
C GLY A 5 -32.76 -26.47 -28.91
N ILE A 6 -33.33 -25.28 -29.10
CA ILE A 6 -32.52 -24.04 -29.22
C ILE A 6 -32.54 -23.20 -27.93
N LEU A 7 -33.52 -23.40 -27.03
CA LEU A 7 -33.65 -22.58 -25.83
C LEU A 7 -32.71 -22.98 -24.68
N ILE A 8 -32.16 -24.19 -24.69
CA ILE A 8 -31.25 -24.67 -23.63
C ILE A 8 -29.79 -24.27 -23.92
N LEU A 9 -29.42 -23.99 -25.17
CA LEU A 9 -28.05 -23.59 -25.52
C LEU A 9 -27.73 -22.13 -25.16
N ALA A 10 -28.75 -21.27 -25.00
CA ALA A 10 -28.60 -19.90 -24.55
C ALA A 10 -28.55 -19.77 -23.00
N LEU A 11 -28.78 -20.86 -22.25
CA LEU A 11 -28.71 -20.87 -20.79
C LEU A 11 -27.33 -21.35 -20.26
N PHE A 12 -26.31 -21.32 -21.11
CA PHE A 12 -24.91 -21.21 -20.70
C PHE A 12 -24.41 -19.77 -20.88
N LEU A 13 -25.30 -18.80 -20.69
CA LEU A 13 -24.98 -17.37 -20.64
C LEU A 13 -24.17 -17.10 -19.36
N SER A 14 -22.88 -17.40 -19.45
CA SER A 14 -21.78 -16.83 -18.68
C SER A 14 -22.12 -16.51 -17.22
N LEU A 15 -22.04 -17.52 -16.35
CA LEU A 15 -21.78 -17.27 -14.93
C LEU A 15 -20.34 -16.76 -14.82
N THR A 16 -20.11 -15.49 -15.15
CA THR A 16 -18.85 -14.84 -14.78
C THR A 16 -18.87 -14.71 -13.28
N ILE A 17 -18.03 -15.47 -12.59
CA ILE A 17 -17.72 -15.19 -11.19
C ILE A 17 -17.01 -13.83 -11.22
N VAL A 18 -17.75 -12.77 -10.91
CA VAL A 18 -17.16 -11.46 -10.67
C VAL A 18 -16.49 -11.57 -9.31
N SER A 19 -15.21 -11.94 -9.29
CA SER A 19 -14.39 -11.67 -8.12
C SER A 19 -14.36 -10.16 -7.95
N ALA A 20 -14.91 -9.66 -6.85
CA ALA A 20 -14.81 -8.24 -6.55
C ALA A 20 -13.34 -7.94 -6.27
N ALA A 21 -12.67 -7.27 -7.20
CA ALA A 21 -11.30 -6.82 -7.01
C ALA A 21 -11.27 -5.90 -5.78
N GLN A 22 -10.67 -6.38 -4.70
CA GLN A 22 -10.68 -5.69 -3.41
C GLN A 22 -9.31 -5.06 -3.15
N GLY A 23 -9.32 -3.84 -2.61
CA GLY A 23 -8.13 -3.23 -2.06
C GLY A 23 -7.66 -3.99 -0.82
N ARG A 24 -6.36 -4.31 -0.75
CA ARG A 24 -5.78 -5.08 0.37
C ARG A 24 -4.53 -4.37 0.88
N VAL A 25 -4.74 -3.32 1.66
CA VAL A 25 -3.64 -2.53 2.25
C VAL A 25 -3.20 -3.15 3.57
N LEU A 26 -1.92 -3.49 3.68
CA LEU A 26 -1.29 -4.05 4.86
C LEU A 26 -0.01 -3.29 5.21
N ILE A 27 0.34 -3.27 6.49
CA ILE A 27 1.73 -3.04 6.89
C ILE A 27 2.52 -4.28 6.48
N SER A 28 3.39 -4.11 5.49
CA SER A 28 4.17 -5.20 4.89
C SER A 28 5.53 -5.37 5.55
N GLU A 29 6.06 -4.33 6.17
CA GLU A 29 7.40 -4.31 6.74
C GLU A 29 7.50 -3.25 7.85
N VAL A 30 8.31 -3.55 8.87
CA VAL A 30 8.67 -2.63 9.94
C VAL A 30 10.16 -2.82 10.21
N TYR A 31 10.92 -1.71 10.18
CA TYR A 31 12.36 -1.70 10.39
C TYR A 31 12.71 -0.73 11.52
N ALA A 32 12.59 -1.19 12.78
CA ALA A 32 12.70 -0.36 13.98
C ALA A 32 13.99 -0.55 14.78
N ASN A 33 14.82 -1.55 14.46
CA ASN A 33 16.13 -1.75 15.05
C ASN A 33 17.16 -1.79 13.92
N THR A 34 17.48 -0.59 13.43
CA THR A 34 18.21 -0.45 12.18
C THR A 34 19.71 -0.65 12.37
N LYS A 35 20.46 -0.66 11.26
CA LYS A 35 21.92 -0.72 11.32
C LYS A 35 22.52 0.59 11.84
N MET A 36 21.85 1.72 11.62
CA MET A 36 22.35 3.04 12.00
C MET A 36 22.01 3.35 13.45
N LYS A 37 22.99 3.90 14.19
CA LYS A 37 22.76 4.30 15.58
C LYS A 37 21.73 5.42 15.66
N GLY A 38 20.71 5.24 16.50
CA GLY A 38 19.61 6.20 16.67
C GLY A 38 18.52 6.07 15.61
N GLU A 39 18.62 5.03 14.77
CA GLU A 39 17.60 4.59 13.82
C GLU A 39 17.04 5.69 12.88
N PRO A 40 17.88 6.58 12.31
CA PRO A 40 17.38 7.63 11.41
C PRO A 40 16.71 7.07 10.15
N ASP A 41 17.12 5.89 9.73
CA ASP A 41 16.63 5.10 8.60
C ASP A 41 15.46 4.17 8.97
N GLU A 42 14.89 4.28 10.17
CA GLU A 42 13.73 3.48 10.53
C GLU A 42 12.56 3.75 9.60
N PHE A 43 11.78 2.70 9.30
CA PHE A 43 10.61 2.85 8.46
C PHE A 43 9.51 1.84 8.73
N ILE A 44 8.33 2.19 8.24
CA ILE A 44 7.20 1.28 8.03
C ILE A 44 6.88 1.28 6.53
N ALA A 45 6.72 0.10 5.95
CA ALA A 45 6.28 -0.03 4.56
C ALA A 45 4.83 -0.50 4.49
N ILE A 46 4.00 0.24 3.76
CA ILE A 46 2.60 -0.08 3.52
C ILE A 46 2.43 -0.50 2.08
N GLN A 47 1.80 -1.65 1.84
CA GLN A 47 1.60 -2.18 0.50
C GLN A 47 0.14 -2.55 0.26
N ASN A 48 -0.34 -2.21 -0.93
CA ASN A 48 -1.61 -2.70 -1.44
C ASN A 48 -1.39 -4.01 -2.20
N PHE A 49 -1.73 -5.14 -1.59
CA PHE A 49 -1.68 -6.46 -2.23
C PHE A 49 -2.90 -6.77 -3.09
N GLY A 50 -3.85 -5.84 -3.19
CA GLY A 50 -5.07 -5.98 -3.98
C GLY A 50 -4.91 -5.43 -5.40
N ASP A 51 -5.95 -5.66 -6.21
CA ASP A 51 -5.96 -5.31 -7.63
C ASP A 51 -6.70 -3.99 -7.92
N THR A 52 -7.11 -3.26 -6.88
CA THR A 52 -7.77 -1.94 -7.00
C THR A 52 -7.04 -0.86 -6.20
N PRO A 53 -6.99 0.40 -6.69
CA PRO A 53 -6.42 1.51 -5.93
C PRO A 53 -7.17 1.74 -4.60
N VAL A 54 -6.44 2.09 -3.55
CA VAL A 54 -7.03 2.41 -2.24
C VAL A 54 -6.63 3.81 -1.80
N ASN A 55 -7.62 4.69 -1.65
CA ASN A 55 -7.41 5.99 -1.04
C ASN A 55 -7.23 5.84 0.47
N ILE A 56 -6.04 6.19 0.95
CA ILE A 56 -5.66 6.12 2.37
C ILE A 56 -5.57 7.51 3.00
N SER A 57 -6.07 8.54 2.32
CA SER A 57 -6.11 9.90 2.86
C SER A 57 -6.91 9.93 4.16
N GLY A 58 -6.31 10.48 5.21
CA GLY A 58 -6.90 10.53 6.55
C GLY A 58 -6.64 9.27 7.41
N TRP A 59 -6.03 8.22 6.86
CA TRP A 59 -5.53 7.11 7.67
C TRP A 59 -4.43 7.59 8.61
N ARG A 60 -4.34 6.98 9.79
CA ARG A 60 -3.43 7.37 10.87
C ARG A 60 -2.46 6.25 11.18
N ILE A 61 -1.20 6.60 11.29
CA ILE A 61 -0.13 5.74 11.83
C ILE A 61 0.31 6.37 13.14
N SER A 62 0.41 5.57 14.20
CA SER A 62 0.82 6.03 15.52
C SER A 62 1.54 4.91 16.26
N ASP A 63 2.53 5.31 17.05
CA ASP A 63 3.31 4.47 17.97
C ASP A 63 3.00 4.78 19.45
N GLY A 64 2.03 5.66 19.71
CA GLY A 64 1.70 6.16 21.04
C GLY A 64 2.43 7.44 21.45
N GLU A 65 3.47 7.86 20.73
CA GLU A 65 4.20 9.12 20.96
C GLU A 65 3.79 10.22 19.97
N GLY A 66 3.42 9.84 18.74
CA GLY A 66 2.83 10.76 17.79
C GLY A 66 1.89 10.12 16.79
N THR A 67 1.37 10.92 15.87
CA THR A 67 0.46 10.45 14.81
C THR A 67 0.82 11.09 13.48
N PHE A 68 1.02 10.25 12.48
CA PHE A 68 1.19 10.63 11.09
C PHE A 68 -0.12 10.40 10.32
N ILE A 69 -0.56 11.41 9.55
CA ILE A 69 -1.78 11.34 8.74
C ILE A 69 -1.40 11.21 7.27
N LEU A 70 -1.81 10.12 6.66
CA LEU A 70 -1.58 9.81 5.26
C LEU A 70 -2.44 10.71 4.34
N LYS A 71 -1.89 11.06 3.18
CA LYS A 71 -2.55 11.90 2.16
C LYS A 71 -2.24 11.34 0.76
N SER A 72 -2.58 10.07 0.55
CA SER A 72 -2.21 9.36 -0.67
C SER A 72 -3.27 8.35 -1.12
N THR A 73 -3.08 7.85 -2.34
CA THR A 73 -3.75 6.66 -2.86
C THR A 73 -2.67 5.65 -3.21
N ILE A 74 -2.78 4.44 -2.67
CA ILE A 74 -1.87 3.34 -3.00
C ILE A 74 -2.45 2.56 -4.19
N GLN A 75 -1.74 2.56 -5.31
CA GLN A 75 -2.09 1.79 -6.51
C GLN A 75 -2.02 0.28 -6.26
N PRO A 76 -2.64 -0.56 -7.10
CA PRO A 76 -2.47 -2.01 -7.02
C PRO A 76 -0.99 -2.40 -6.99
N HIS A 77 -0.64 -3.29 -6.06
CA HIS A 77 0.73 -3.79 -5.82
C HIS A 77 1.78 -2.75 -5.41
N GLN A 78 1.43 -1.46 -5.35
CA GLN A 78 2.33 -0.42 -4.90
C GLN A 78 2.65 -0.58 -3.42
N LYS A 79 3.93 -0.42 -3.08
CA LYS A 79 4.46 -0.28 -1.74
C LYS A 79 4.93 1.16 -1.56
N ILE A 80 4.64 1.73 -0.40
CA ILE A 80 5.15 3.04 0.01
C ILE A 80 5.95 2.91 1.31
N TYR A 81 6.96 3.77 1.47
CA TYR A 81 7.86 3.81 2.61
C TYR A 81 7.69 5.10 3.40
N ILE A 82 7.48 4.96 4.70
CA ILE A 82 7.30 6.06 5.64
C ILE A 82 8.44 5.97 6.65
N THR A 83 9.33 6.94 6.62
CA THR A 83 10.57 6.93 7.40
C THR A 83 10.67 8.15 8.31
N ARG A 84 11.59 8.10 9.28
CA ARG A 84 11.91 9.23 10.15
C ARG A 84 12.81 10.26 9.48
N ASN A 85 13.77 9.84 8.66
CA ASN A 85 14.65 10.72 7.91
C ASN A 85 14.88 10.17 6.50
N ALA A 86 14.31 10.83 5.49
CA ALA A 86 14.37 10.43 4.10
C ALA A 86 15.78 10.44 3.55
N SER A 87 16.60 11.44 3.90
CA SER A 87 17.98 11.48 3.42
C SER A 87 18.82 10.30 3.95
N ALA A 88 18.60 9.86 5.19
CA ALA A 88 19.26 8.69 5.75
C ALA A 88 18.73 7.39 5.14
N PHE A 89 17.41 7.29 4.98
CA PHE A 89 16.76 6.15 4.31
C PHE A 89 17.27 5.99 2.88
N ASP A 90 17.19 7.05 2.06
CA ASP A 90 17.60 7.02 0.66
C ASP A 90 19.09 6.65 0.56
N ALA A 91 19.95 7.16 1.45
CA ALA A 91 21.36 6.78 1.47
C ALA A 91 21.61 5.29 1.78
N GLU A 92 20.78 4.65 2.61
CA GLU A 92 20.91 3.21 2.91
C GLU A 92 20.30 2.33 1.80
N PHE A 93 19.19 2.76 1.18
CA PHE A 93 18.40 1.93 0.26
C PHE A 93 18.49 2.32 -1.23
N GLU A 94 19.25 3.37 -1.59
CA GLU A 94 19.45 3.80 -2.99
C GLU A 94 20.01 2.68 -3.87
N ALA A 95 20.89 1.83 -3.32
CA ALA A 95 21.45 0.69 -4.05
C ALA A 95 20.38 -0.34 -4.48
N ASP A 96 19.26 -0.41 -3.75
CA ASP A 96 18.10 -1.24 -4.08
C ASP A 96 17.09 -0.49 -4.98
N GLY A 97 17.35 0.77 -5.31
CA GLY A 97 16.48 1.63 -6.10
C GLY A 97 15.20 2.07 -5.37
N ILE A 98 15.25 2.09 -4.03
CA ILE A 98 14.12 2.43 -3.17
C ILE A 98 14.34 3.82 -2.59
N ASN A 99 13.31 4.67 -2.64
CA ASN A 99 13.31 6.00 -2.02
C ASN A 99 12.14 6.11 -1.04
N ALA A 100 12.27 6.99 -0.06
CA ALA A 100 11.19 7.31 0.86
C ALA A 100 10.04 8.03 0.14
N ASP A 101 8.79 7.64 0.43
CA ASP A 101 7.61 8.37 -0.05
C ASP A 101 7.18 9.48 0.94
N PHE A 102 7.43 9.25 2.23
CA PHE A 102 7.06 10.16 3.29
C PHE A 102 8.12 10.22 4.38
N GLU A 103 8.36 11.44 4.87
CA GLU A 103 9.13 11.68 6.09
C GLU A 103 8.18 12.12 7.22
N TRP A 104 8.30 11.46 8.39
CA TRP A 104 7.57 11.85 9.58
C TRP A 104 8.47 12.57 10.58
N THR A 105 8.32 13.90 10.67
CA THR A 105 9.04 14.74 11.63
C THR A 105 8.13 15.15 12.79
N GLY A 106 7.86 14.24 13.74
CA GLY A 106 7.37 14.52 15.11
C GLY A 106 6.06 15.30 15.32
N SER A 107 5.45 15.90 14.30
CA SER A 107 4.21 16.71 14.38
C SER A 107 3.62 17.10 13.01
N SER A 108 4.35 16.94 11.90
CA SER A 108 3.90 17.32 10.57
C SER A 108 4.35 16.31 9.51
N SER A 109 3.46 16.02 8.56
CA SER A 109 3.75 15.17 7.41
C SER A 109 4.28 15.99 6.23
N ILE A 110 5.39 15.56 5.64
CA ILE A 110 5.93 16.10 4.38
C ILE A 110 5.93 14.96 3.36
N SER A 111 5.28 15.19 2.23
CA SER A 111 5.45 14.36 1.03
C SER A 111 6.66 14.88 0.26
N LEU A 112 7.49 13.97 -0.22
CA LEU A 112 8.76 14.26 -0.89
C LEU A 112 8.61 14.33 -2.41
#